data_AF-A0A7R7E9R6-F1
#
_entry.id   AF-A0A7R7E9R6-F1
#
_cell.length_a   1.000
_cell.length_b   1.000
_cell.length_c   1.000
_cell.angle_alpha   90.00
_cell.angle_beta   90.00
_cell.angle_gamma   90.00
#
_symmetry.space_group_name_H-M   'P 1'
#
loop_
_entity.id
_entity.type
_entity.pdbx_description
1 polymer ?
#
loop_
_entity_poly.entity_id
_entity_poly.type
_entity_poly.pdbx_seq_one_letter_code
_entity_poly.pdbx_strand_id
1 'polypeptide(L)'
;MTSYRVTFFKNLVNSSGRQFKCPQGTVEIRRARNVDRAFQAAERRYERAKKICNWTLYADVAELETAQDNGNSLHLVEPASHEHFMPNPVEMRGSPRIGRAASHR
;
A
#
# COMPACT_ATOMS: atom_id res chain seq x y z
N MET A 1 3.22 24.36 -13.54
CA MET A 1 3.88 24.51 -12.21
C MET A 1 4.29 23.11 -11.78
N THR A 2 5.49 22.98 -11.22
CA THR A 2 6.02 21.67 -10.81
C THR A 2 5.43 21.27 -9.46
N SER A 3 4.94 20.05 -9.37
CA SER A 3 4.55 19.44 -8.11
C SER A 3 5.76 18.77 -7.48
N TYR A 4 5.87 18.85 -6.16
CA TYR A 4 6.93 18.23 -5.40
C TYR A 4 6.32 17.38 -4.30
N ARG A 5 6.99 16.28 -3.97
CA ARG A 5 6.62 15.41 -2.87
C ARG A 5 7.81 15.29 -1.95
N VAL A 6 7.63 15.62 -0.69
CA VAL A 6 8.69 15.53 0.33
C VAL A 6 8.31 14.46 1.32
N THR A 7 9.15 13.45 1.48
CA THR A 7 8.96 12.37 2.44
C THR A 7 10.00 12.48 3.55
N PHE A 8 9.52 12.51 4.78
CA PHE A 8 10.34 12.57 5.99
C PHE A 8 10.59 11.14 6.50
N PHE A 9 11.84 10.83 6.82
CA PHE A 9 12.28 9.51 7.25
C PHE A 9 13.00 9.58 8.59
N LYS A 10 12.79 8.56 9.41
CA LYS A 10 13.57 8.30 10.61
C LYS A 10 14.52 7.14 10.36
N ASN A 11 15.78 7.30 10.72
CA ASN A 11 16.77 6.24 10.65
C ASN A 11 16.61 5.37 11.88
N LEU A 12 16.21 4.12 11.66
CA LEU A 12 16.01 3.14 12.71
C LEU A 12 16.95 1.96 12.49
N VAL A 13 17.23 1.27 13.58
CA VAL A 13 17.98 0.01 13.58
C VAL A 13 17.02 -1.08 13.96
N ASN A 14 16.95 -2.14 13.15
CA ASN A 14 16.13 -3.29 13.49
C ASN A 14 16.82 -4.13 14.59
N SER A 15 16.13 -5.16 15.09
CA SER A 15 16.69 -6.08 16.08
C SER A 15 17.95 -6.83 15.60
N SER A 16 18.17 -6.93 14.29
CA SER A 16 19.37 -7.55 13.70
C SER A 16 20.54 -6.58 13.52
N GLY A 17 20.45 -5.33 13.99
CA GLY A 17 21.49 -4.31 13.83
C GLY A 17 21.55 -3.65 12.45
N ARG A 18 20.63 -3.96 11.54
CA ARG A 18 20.56 -3.36 10.20
C ARG A 18 19.84 -2.02 10.26
N GLN A 19 20.49 -0.99 9.74
CA GLN A 19 19.90 0.33 9.56
C GLN A 19 18.89 0.34 8.42
N PHE A 20 17.76 1.00 8.64
CA PHE A 20 16.73 1.24 7.62
C PHE A 20 16.06 2.61 7.82
N LYS A 21 15.52 3.15 6.74
CA LYS A 21 14.74 4.39 6.75
C LYS A 21 13.26 4.05 6.94
N CYS A 22 12.65 4.57 8.00
CA CYS A 22 11.24 4.43 8.28
C CYS A 22 10.49 5.72 7.89
N PRO A 23 9.59 5.69 6.89
CA PRO A 23 8.82 6.87 6.50
C PRO A 23 7.90 7.32 7.64
N GLN A 24 8.02 8.58 8.03
CA GLN A 24 7.25 9.21 9.12
C GLN A 24 6.05 10.03 8.60
N GLY A 25 6.15 10.50 7.36
CA GLY A 25 5.08 11.20 6.68
C GLY A 25 5.53 11.79 5.35
N THR A 26 4.55 12.08 4.50
CA THR A 26 4.77 12.65 3.17
C THR A 26 3.93 13.92 3.01
N VAL A 27 4.53 14.96 2.46
CA VAL A 27 3.90 16.25 2.19
C VAL A 27 3.97 16.55 0.70
N GLU A 28 2.81 16.73 0.09
CA GLU A 28 2.68 17.11 -1.32
C GLU A 28 2.59 18.64 -1.46
N ILE A 29 3.42 19.20 -2.32
CA ILE A 29 3.49 20.62 -2.66
C ILE A 29 3.19 20.81 -4.14
N ARG A 30 1.92 21.13 -4.44
CA ARG A 30 1.42 21.24 -5.83
C ARG A 30 1.87 22.48 -6.60
N ARG A 31 2.37 23.51 -5.89
CA ARG A 31 2.62 24.85 -6.48
C ARG A 31 3.87 25.51 -5.90
N ALA A 32 5.03 24.90 -6.11
CA ALA A 32 6.31 25.54 -5.80
C ALA A 32 7.03 25.98 -7.09
N ARG A 33 7.73 27.10 -7.00
CA ARG A 33 8.52 27.65 -8.12
C ARG A 33 9.89 26.99 -8.20
N ASN A 34 10.46 26.66 -7.04
CA ASN A 34 11.79 26.09 -6.86
C ASN A 34 11.74 24.96 -5.82
N VAL A 35 12.75 24.08 -5.86
CA VAL A 35 12.97 22.98 -4.91
C VAL A 35 13.07 23.49 -3.47
N ASP A 36 13.88 24.52 -3.21
CA ASP A 36 14.06 25.07 -1.86
C ASP A 36 12.76 25.58 -1.25
N ARG A 37 11.93 26.25 -2.06
CA ARG A 37 10.61 26.72 -1.63
C ARG A 37 9.68 25.56 -1.32
N ALA A 38 9.73 24.50 -2.12
CA ALA A 38 8.94 23.29 -1.89
C ALA A 38 9.35 22.64 -0.56
N PHE A 39 10.65 22.53 -0.32
CA PHE A 39 11.20 21.96 0.90
C PHE A 39 10.80 22.77 2.14
N GLN A 40 11.04 24.09 2.16
CA GLN A 40 10.62 24.96 3.27
C GLN A 40 9.10 24.94 3.52
N ALA A 41 8.30 24.80 2.46
CA ALA A 41 6.86 24.66 2.61
C ALA A 41 6.48 23.30 3.21
N ALA A 42 7.21 22.24 2.87
CA ALA A 42 7.02 20.91 3.42
C ALA A 42 7.40 20.85 4.90
N GLU A 43 8.52 21.44 5.30
CA GLU A 43 8.97 21.53 6.71
C GLU A 43 7.87 22.15 7.57
N ARG A 44 7.42 23.36 7.24
CA ARG A 44 6.38 24.08 8.00
C ARG A 44 5.06 23.31 8.04
N ARG A 45 4.70 22.59 6.98
CA ARG A 45 3.48 21.78 6.95
C ARG A 45 3.60 20.55 7.84
N TYR A 46 4.75 19.88 7.81
CA TYR A 46 5.01 18.71 8.65
C TYR A 46 5.01 19.10 10.14
N GLU A 47 5.68 20.20 10.48
CA GLU A 47 5.69 20.79 11.82
C GLU A 47 4.29 21.08 12.35
N ARG A 48 3.46 21.76 11.55
CA ARG A 48 2.06 22.03 11.90
C ARG A 48 1.23 20.77 12.03
N ALA A 49 1.41 19.80 11.15
CA ALA A 49 0.66 18.54 11.17
C ALA A 49 0.97 17.71 12.42
N LYS A 50 2.24 17.72 12.87
CA LYS A 50 2.68 16.99 14.07
C LYS A 50 2.63 17.84 15.35
N LYS A 51 2.28 19.13 15.25
CA LYS A 51 2.28 20.11 16.35
C LYS A 51 3.64 20.21 17.06
N ILE A 52 4.70 20.28 16.26
CA ILE A 52 6.09 20.38 16.72
C ILE A 52 6.73 21.65 16.16
N CYS A 53 7.72 22.19 16.87
CA CYS A 53 8.42 23.40 16.45
C CYS A 53 9.54 23.13 15.44
N ASN A 54 10.02 21.88 15.36
CA ASN A 54 11.08 21.48 14.45
C ASN A 54 10.82 20.05 13.96
N TRP A 55 10.81 19.86 12.65
CA TRP A 55 10.58 18.55 12.04
C TRP A 55 11.66 17.51 12.40
N THR A 56 12.89 17.94 12.72
CA THR A 56 14.01 17.05 13.04
C THR A 56 13.83 16.26 14.33
N LEU A 57 12.85 16.63 15.17
CA LEU A 57 12.48 15.88 16.37
C LEU A 57 11.89 14.50 16.05
N TYR A 58 11.26 14.36 14.87
CA TYR A 58 10.56 13.15 14.48
C TYR A 58 11.20 12.44 13.28
N ALA A 59 12.04 13.11 12.52
CA ALA A 59 12.70 12.57 11.35
C ALA A 59 14.15 13.05 11.28
N ASP A 60 15.03 12.22 10.70
CA ASP A 60 16.45 12.53 10.57
C ASP A 60 16.79 12.99 9.16
N VAL A 61 16.02 12.53 8.17
CA VAL A 61 16.28 12.77 6.75
C VAL A 61 14.97 13.15 6.06
N ALA A 62 15.04 14.02 5.07
CA ALA A 62 13.93 14.31 4.18
C ALA A 62 14.38 14.16 2.73
N GLU A 63 13.60 13.45 1.93
CA GLU A 63 13.85 13.26 0.50
C GLU A 63 12.77 13.99 -0.30
N LEU A 64 13.19 14.69 -1.34
CA LEU A 64 12.32 15.49 -2.20
C LEU A 64 12.31 14.89 -3.61
N GLU A 65 11.12 14.56 -4.08
CA GLU A 65 10.85 14.05 -5.40
C GLU A 65 10.07 15.10 -6.21
N THR A 66 10.47 15.34 -7.45
CA THR A 66 9.63 16.08 -8.39
C THR A 66 8.51 15.16 -8.86
N ALA A 67 7.28 15.45 -8.48
CA ALA A 67 6.11 14.91 -9.14
C ALA A 67 5.96 15.66 -10.47
N GLN A 68 6.80 15.32 -11.44
CA GLN A 68 6.44 15.57 -12.83
C GLN A 68 5.20 14.73 -13.11
N ASP A 69 4.21 15.35 -13.74
CA ASP A 69 2.98 14.73 -14.20
C ASP A 69 3.32 13.79 -15.37
N ASN A 70 4.13 12.79 -15.11
CA ASN A 70 4.36 11.68 -16.00
C ASN A 70 3.12 10.82 -15.78
N GLY A 71 2.17 10.86 -16.72
CA GLY A 71 0.92 10.12 -16.70
C GLY A 71 1.08 8.59 -16.65
N ASN A 72 1.88 8.06 -15.72
CA ASN A 72 1.78 6.71 -15.24
C ASN A 72 0.55 6.64 -14.33
N SER A 73 -0.58 6.61 -15.02
CA SER A 73 -1.81 5.97 -14.60
C SER A 73 -1.46 4.81 -13.66
N LEU A 74 -2.00 4.87 -12.44
CA LEU A 74 -2.08 3.73 -11.55
C LEU A 74 -2.65 2.56 -12.36
N HIS A 75 -1.79 1.69 -12.87
CA HIS A 75 -2.21 0.36 -13.26
C HIS A 75 -2.51 -0.36 -11.94
N LEU A 76 -3.72 -0.10 -11.44
CA LEU A 76 -4.40 -0.95 -10.49
C LEU A 76 -4.44 -2.30 -11.19
N VAL A 77 -3.45 -3.16 -10.90
CA VAL A 77 -3.51 -4.56 -11.29
C VAL A 77 -4.72 -5.07 -10.52
N GLU A 78 -5.84 -5.22 -11.24
CA GLU A 78 -6.97 -6.02 -10.79
C GLU A 78 -6.39 -7.30 -10.20
N PRO A 79 -6.65 -7.63 -8.92
CA PRO A 79 -6.22 -8.91 -8.39
C PRO A 79 -6.89 -9.97 -9.25
N ALA A 80 -6.08 -10.66 -10.05
CA ALA A 80 -6.52 -11.76 -10.85
C ALA A 80 -7.25 -12.74 -9.93
N SER A 81 -8.55 -12.88 -10.18
CA SER A 81 -9.41 -14.01 -9.81
C SER A 81 -9.13 -14.61 -8.43
N HIS A 82 -9.93 -14.18 -7.45
CA HIS A 82 -10.29 -15.00 -6.30
C HIS A 82 -10.86 -16.32 -6.84
N GLU A 83 -10.02 -17.34 -6.93
CA GLU A 83 -10.38 -18.71 -7.31
C GLU A 83 -11.51 -19.17 -6.40
N HIS A 84 -12.72 -19.10 -6.93
CA HIS A 84 -13.95 -19.56 -6.32
C HIS A 84 -13.89 -21.09 -6.35
N PHE A 85 -13.23 -21.67 -5.34
CA PHE A 85 -13.10 -23.12 -5.19
C PHE A 85 -14.46 -23.70 -4.76
N MET A 86 -15.28 -24.04 -5.76
CA MET A 86 -16.44 -24.92 -5.61
C MET A 86 -16.21 -26.13 -6.51
N PRO A 87 -15.88 -27.32 -5.97
CA PRO A 87 -15.95 -28.53 -6.77
C PRO A 87 -17.41 -28.87 -7.07
N ASN A 88 -17.71 -28.85 -8.38
CA ASN A 88 -18.94 -29.26 -9.02
C ASN A 88 -19.32 -30.70 -8.59
N PRO A 89 -20.59 -30.99 -8.20
CA PRO A 89 -21.05 -32.37 -8.08
C PRO A 89 -21.36 -32.91 -9.49
N VAL A 90 -21.53 -34.25 -9.61
CA VAL A 90 -22.00 -35.01 -10.82
C VAL A 90 -20.78 -35.44 -11.68
N GLU A 91 -20.35 -36.71 -11.84
CA GLU A 91 -20.95 -38.07 -11.76
C GLU A 91 -19.83 -39.09 -11.48
N MET A 92 -20.05 -40.32 -11.00
CA MET A 92 -20.38 -41.46 -11.86
C MET A 92 -20.61 -42.75 -11.03
N ARG A 93 -21.72 -43.42 -11.35
CA ARG A 93 -21.91 -44.88 -11.58
C ARG A 93 -21.51 -45.91 -10.51
N GLY A 94 -22.52 -46.71 -10.13
CA GLY A 94 -22.34 -48.04 -9.54
C GLY A 94 -23.62 -48.88 -9.52
N SER A 95 -23.93 -49.53 -10.64
CA SER A 95 -24.65 -50.81 -10.87
C SER A 95 -25.87 -51.24 -10.02
N PRO A 96 -26.96 -51.72 -10.66
CA PRO A 96 -28.06 -52.37 -9.95
C PRO A 96 -27.77 -53.85 -9.68
N ARG A 97 -27.99 -54.31 -8.44
CA ARG A 97 -28.19 -55.73 -8.15
C ARG A 97 -29.43 -55.95 -7.29
N ILE A 98 -30.34 -56.67 -7.94
CA ILE A 98 -31.54 -57.40 -7.52
C ILE A 98 -31.49 -57.90 -6.07
N GLY A 99 -32.58 -57.67 -5.33
CA GLY A 99 -32.86 -58.25 -4.03
C GLY A 99 -34.35 -58.20 -3.70
N ARG A 100 -35.05 -59.28 -4.04
CA ARG A 100 -36.48 -59.55 -3.91
C ARG A 100 -36.81 -59.95 -2.45
N ALA A 101 -37.84 -59.36 -1.83
CA ALA A 101 -38.71 -60.04 -0.87
C ALA A 101 -39.96 -59.20 -0.54
N ALA A 102 -41.12 -59.85 -0.61
CA ALA A 102 -42.43 -59.33 -0.27
C ALA A 102 -42.65 -59.29 1.25
N SER A 103 -43.57 -58.45 1.71
CA SER A 103 -44.62 -58.94 2.60
C SER A 103 -45.84 -58.01 2.61
N HIS A 104 -47.00 -58.64 2.62
CA HIS A 104 -48.34 -58.07 2.61
C HIS A 104 -48.76 -57.56 3.99
N ARG A 105 -49.63 -56.55 3.97
CA ARG A 105 -50.71 -56.21 4.92
C ARG A 105 -50.37 -55.90 6.38
#